data_AF-A0A7W4V4H0-F1
#
_entry.id   AF-A0A7W4V4H0-F1
#
_cell.length_a   1.000
_cell.length_b   1.000
_cell.length_c   1.000
_cell.angle_alpha   90.00
_cell.angle_beta   90.00
_cell.angle_gamma   90.00
#
_symmetry.space_group_name_H-M   'P 1'
#
loop_
_entity.id
_entity.type
_entity.pdbx_description
1 polymer ?
#
loop_
_entity_poly.entity_id
_entity_poly.type
_entity_poly.pdbx_seq_one_letter_code
_entity_poly.pdbx_strand_id
1 'polypeptide(L)'
;MVGSLAYTVDNGAVSATGHLVVESDIAHIASGVQSILRDDTGVQEAREALADLAKTDFENERLESILSSPDSFDEWRVGEALAEHHLITEVGCEFPWPDSRSTRNPNSSGGGVDLVGFHASDRVRFVFAEVKTSHQQAWPPGLLTSRSHGLHSQLSGLNAGDDRSRWAIRYLTMNSVGKSWLDSFRQALVTYLSDSLDVVIYGVLIHATGPNQADLRARASSLAQSVKEPTSMALVAIYLTAELLAQVADASVVLETAA
;
A
#
# COMPACT_ATOMS: atom_id res chain seq x y z
N MET A 1 10.61 0.51 12.12
CA MET A 1 11.58 0.05 11.12
C MET A 1 11.19 -1.32 10.63
N VAL A 2 10.77 -1.38 9.36
CA VAL A 2 10.26 -2.63 8.75
C VAL A 2 11.38 -3.65 8.49
N GLY A 3 12.61 -3.20 8.29
CA GLY A 3 13.79 -4.03 8.10
C GLY A 3 15.05 -3.17 7.97
N SER A 4 16.19 -3.81 7.75
CA SER A 4 17.47 -3.11 7.60
C SER A 4 17.73 -2.65 6.16
N LEU A 5 18.30 -1.45 5.99
CA LEU A 5 18.64 -0.92 4.66
C LEU A 5 19.74 -1.78 4.00
N ALA A 6 19.41 -2.42 2.89
CA ALA A 6 20.31 -3.28 2.11
C ALA A 6 21.01 -2.52 0.97
N TYR A 7 20.30 -1.58 0.32
CA TYR A 7 20.89 -0.73 -0.70
C TYR A 7 20.15 0.59 -0.86
N THR A 8 20.83 1.57 -1.45
CA THR A 8 20.27 2.82 -1.95
C THR A 8 20.79 3.08 -3.35
N VAL A 9 19.91 3.52 -4.24
CA VAL A 9 20.23 3.98 -5.59
C VAL A 9 19.62 5.36 -5.74
N ASP A 10 20.47 6.37 -5.87
CA ASP A 10 20.04 7.73 -6.17
C ASP A 10 20.16 7.99 -7.68
N ASN A 11 19.08 8.45 -8.31
CA ASN A 11 19.06 8.87 -9.72
C ASN A 11 18.56 10.33 -9.85
N GLY A 12 18.77 11.17 -8.84
CA GLY A 12 18.32 12.55 -8.82
C GLY A 12 16.85 12.65 -8.43
N ALA A 13 15.96 12.79 -9.42
CA ALA A 13 14.52 13.00 -9.16
C ALA A 13 13.81 11.77 -8.57
N VAL A 14 14.41 10.58 -8.68
CA VAL A 14 13.85 9.33 -8.14
C VAL A 14 14.93 8.54 -7.40
N SER A 15 14.71 8.33 -6.11
CA SER A 15 15.51 7.42 -5.28
C SER A 15 14.89 6.03 -5.21
N ALA A 16 15.73 5.00 -5.10
CA ALA A 16 15.30 3.64 -4.79
C ALA A 16 16.04 3.08 -3.57
N THR A 17 15.31 2.46 -2.64
CA THR A 17 15.88 1.78 -1.48
C THR A 17 15.44 0.33 -1.41
N GLY A 18 16.33 -0.55 -0.97
CA GLY A 18 16.01 -1.93 -0.65
C GLY A 18 16.16 -2.18 0.84
N HIS A 19 15.19 -2.85 1.46
CA HIS A 19 15.18 -3.20 2.88
C HIS A 19 15.05 -4.72 3.05
N LEU A 20 15.88 -5.31 3.90
CA LEU A 20 15.83 -6.73 4.24
C LEU A 20 15.15 -6.91 5.59
N VAL A 21 14.06 -7.66 5.59
CA VAL A 21 13.35 -8.13 6.79
C VAL A 21 13.88 -9.52 7.16
N VAL A 22 14.29 -9.66 8.41
CA VAL A 22 14.70 -10.95 8.99
C VAL A 22 13.73 -11.36 10.10
N GLU A 23 13.89 -12.58 10.61
CA GLU A 23 12.99 -13.14 11.63
C GLU A 23 12.85 -12.27 12.89
N SER A 24 13.92 -11.60 13.33
CA SER A 24 13.87 -10.70 14.49
C SER A 24 13.02 -9.44 14.27
N ASP A 25 12.75 -9.07 13.02
CA ASP A 25 11.96 -7.88 12.68
C ASP A 25 10.45 -8.18 12.79
N ILE A 26 10.05 -9.45 12.66
CA ILE A 26 8.64 -9.88 12.64
C ILE A 26 7.87 -9.39 13.86
N ALA A 27 8.46 -9.52 15.05
CA ALA A 27 7.84 -9.09 16.30
C ALA A 27 7.48 -7.59 16.33
N HIS A 28 8.14 -6.77 15.52
CA HIS A 28 7.92 -5.33 15.47
C HIS A 28 6.95 -4.90 14.36
N ILE A 29 6.85 -5.69 13.28
CA ILE A 29 6.04 -5.33 12.11
C ILE A 29 4.69 -6.05 12.07
N ALA A 30 4.61 -7.26 12.60
CA ALA A 30 3.46 -8.15 12.40
C ALA A 30 2.16 -7.53 12.90
N SER A 31 2.15 -6.96 14.11
CA SER A 31 0.94 -6.34 14.66
C SER A 31 0.43 -5.17 13.81
N GLY A 32 1.34 -4.36 13.25
CA GLY A 32 0.97 -3.23 12.40
C GLY A 32 0.38 -3.69 11.07
N VAL A 33 1.01 -4.67 10.43
CA VAL A 33 0.54 -5.23 9.17
C VAL A 33 -0.80 -5.96 9.34
N GLN A 34 -0.94 -6.76 10.40
CA GLN A 34 -2.19 -7.47 10.72
C GLN A 34 -3.34 -6.49 10.94
N SER A 35 -3.09 -5.38 11.64
CA SER A 35 -4.13 -4.40 11.92
C SER A 35 -4.66 -3.71 10.66
N ILE A 36 -3.76 -3.45 9.69
CA ILE A 36 -4.13 -2.96 8.36
C ILE A 36 -4.92 -4.03 7.59
N LEU A 37 -4.40 -5.25 7.54
CA LEU A 37 -4.96 -6.35 6.76
C LEU A 37 -6.37 -6.76 7.23
N ARG A 38 -6.59 -6.75 8.55
CA ARG A 38 -7.87 -7.09 9.21
C ARG A 38 -8.81 -5.88 9.35
N ASP A 39 -8.32 -4.69 9.05
CA ASP A 39 -9.01 -3.41 9.26
C ASP A 39 -9.56 -3.30 10.70
N ASP A 40 -8.71 -3.55 11.70
CA ASP A 40 -9.14 -3.59 13.11
C ASP A 40 -9.85 -2.30 13.52
N THR A 41 -9.38 -1.16 13.00
CA THR A 41 -10.00 0.15 13.25
C THR A 41 -11.43 0.20 12.71
N GLY A 42 -11.64 -0.25 11.47
CA GLY A 42 -12.97 -0.25 10.85
C GLY A 42 -13.92 -1.23 11.52
N VAL A 43 -13.42 -2.41 11.88
CA VAL A 43 -14.18 -3.42 12.63
C VAL A 43 -14.57 -2.87 14.00
N GLN A 44 -13.66 -2.21 14.71
CA GLN A 44 -13.96 -1.60 16.02
C GLN A 44 -14.97 -0.45 15.89
N GLU A 45 -14.82 0.45 14.92
CA GLU A 45 -15.80 1.51 14.62
C GLU A 45 -17.20 0.90 14.36
N ALA A 46 -17.27 -0.19 13.57
CA ALA A 46 -18.53 -0.87 13.28
C ALA A 46 -19.14 -1.54 14.51
N ARG A 47 -18.33 -2.20 15.35
CA ARG A 47 -18.79 -2.80 16.62
C ARG A 47 -19.41 -1.74 17.53
N GLU A 48 -18.73 -0.61 17.70
CA GLU A 48 -19.21 0.49 18.55
C GLU A 48 -20.50 1.09 18.01
N ALA A 49 -20.59 1.29 16.69
CA ALA A 49 -21.77 1.86 16.04
C ALA A 49 -23.01 0.96 16.08
N LEU A 50 -22.83 -0.35 16.27
CA LEU A 50 -23.90 -1.37 16.22
C LEU A 50 -24.15 -2.05 17.58
N ALA A 51 -23.46 -1.61 18.64
CA ALA A 51 -23.49 -2.26 19.96
C ALA A 51 -24.88 -2.31 20.61
N ASP A 52 -25.81 -1.44 20.20
CA ASP A 52 -27.17 -1.37 20.73
C ASP A 52 -28.18 -2.30 20.01
N LEU A 53 -27.78 -2.90 18.88
CA LEU A 53 -28.68 -3.71 18.03
C LEU A 53 -28.85 -5.14 18.54
N ALA A 54 -27.76 -5.80 18.97
CA ALA A 54 -27.77 -7.18 19.39
C ALA A 54 -28.18 -7.30 20.87
N LYS A 55 -29.33 -7.93 21.14
CA LYS A 55 -29.94 -8.01 22.48
C LYS A 55 -29.88 -9.42 23.08
N THR A 56 -29.50 -10.40 22.27
CA THR A 56 -29.35 -11.80 22.65
C THR A 56 -27.98 -12.31 22.24
N ASP A 57 -27.51 -13.37 22.90
CA ASP A 57 -26.21 -13.98 22.59
C ASP A 57 -26.13 -14.46 21.13
N PHE A 58 -27.23 -15.01 20.59
CA PHE A 58 -27.31 -15.43 19.18
C PHE A 58 -27.18 -14.27 18.17
N GLU A 59 -27.68 -13.08 18.51
CA GLU A 59 -27.53 -11.88 17.68
C GLU A 59 -26.10 -11.35 17.74
N ASN A 60 -25.47 -11.41 18.92
CA ASN A 60 -24.05 -11.04 19.09
C ASN A 60 -23.14 -11.97 18.29
N GLU A 61 -23.32 -13.29 18.38
CA GLU A 61 -22.56 -14.27 17.60
C GLU A 61 -22.69 -14.03 16.09
N ARG A 62 -23.90 -13.68 15.63
CA ARG A 62 -24.13 -13.38 14.21
C ARG A 62 -23.46 -12.07 13.78
N LEU A 63 -23.51 -11.02 14.61
CA LEU A 63 -22.84 -9.77 14.33
C LEU A 63 -21.32 -9.97 14.24
N GLU A 64 -20.74 -10.68 15.21
CA GLU A 64 -19.31 -11.00 15.19
C GLU A 64 -18.93 -11.81 13.96
N SER A 65 -19.73 -12.81 13.57
CA SER A 65 -19.50 -13.55 12.33
C SER A 65 -19.53 -12.69 11.06
N ILE A 66 -20.27 -11.58 11.03
CA ILE A 66 -20.30 -10.65 9.88
C ILE A 66 -19.05 -9.77 9.85
N LEU A 67 -18.56 -9.38 11.03
CA LEU A 67 -17.42 -8.47 11.19
C LEU A 67 -16.06 -9.19 11.19
N SER A 68 -16.04 -10.52 11.34
CA SER A 68 -14.83 -11.32 11.32
C SER A 68 -14.05 -11.18 10.01
N SER A 69 -12.73 -11.06 10.13
CA SER A 69 -11.79 -11.14 9.01
C SER A 69 -11.78 -12.53 8.38
N PRO A 70 -11.38 -12.67 7.10
CA PRO A 70 -11.23 -13.98 6.48
C PRO A 70 -10.07 -14.79 7.10
N ASP A 71 -10.17 -16.12 7.02
CA ASP A 71 -9.14 -17.05 7.53
C ASP A 71 -7.87 -17.08 6.66
N SER A 72 -7.95 -16.54 5.45
CA SER A 72 -6.85 -16.50 4.48
C SER A 72 -6.82 -15.21 3.68
N PHE A 73 -5.63 -14.80 3.28
CA PHE A 73 -5.40 -13.65 2.40
C PHE A 73 -4.56 -14.04 1.19
N ASP A 74 -4.80 -13.41 0.05
CA ASP A 74 -3.89 -13.50 -1.09
C ASP A 74 -2.55 -12.81 -0.77
N GLU A 75 -1.44 -13.33 -1.31
CA GLU A 75 -0.10 -12.79 -1.05
C GLU A 75 0.06 -11.29 -1.39
N TRP A 76 -0.64 -10.83 -2.43
CA TRP A 76 -0.57 -9.44 -2.86
C TRP A 76 -1.20 -8.51 -1.81
N ARG A 77 -2.25 -8.95 -1.10
CA ARG A 77 -2.86 -8.20 0.01
C ARG A 77 -1.93 -8.07 1.20
N VAL A 78 -1.23 -9.15 1.54
CA VAL A 78 -0.22 -9.12 2.60
C VAL A 78 0.91 -8.15 2.21
N GLY A 79 1.30 -8.16 0.93
CA GLY A 79 2.30 -7.23 0.42
C GLY A 79 1.87 -5.77 0.43
N GLU A 80 0.62 -5.47 0.08
CA GLU A 80 0.03 -4.13 0.19
C GLU A 80 0.01 -3.65 1.64
N ALA A 81 -0.45 -4.47 2.57
CA ALA A 81 -0.45 -4.12 4.00
C ALA A 81 0.96 -3.91 4.55
N LEU A 82 1.96 -4.70 4.10
CA LEU A 82 3.36 -4.49 4.44
C LEU A 82 3.93 -3.20 3.84
N ALA A 83 3.58 -2.87 2.60
CA ALA A 83 3.94 -1.63 1.94
C ALA A 83 3.33 -0.42 2.65
N GLU A 84 2.05 -0.48 2.98
CA GLU A 84 1.33 0.55 3.72
C GLU A 84 1.99 0.78 5.09
N HIS A 85 2.24 -0.30 5.85
CA HIS A 85 2.92 -0.22 7.14
C HIS A 85 4.31 0.44 7.03
N HIS A 86 5.09 0.11 6.00
CA HIS A 86 6.39 0.74 5.75
C HIS A 86 6.25 2.24 5.47
N LEU A 87 5.32 2.63 4.60
CA LEU A 87 5.10 4.04 4.25
C LEU A 87 4.56 4.85 5.44
N ILE A 88 3.76 4.25 6.33
CA ILE A 88 3.32 4.91 7.56
C ILE A 88 4.50 5.11 8.51
N THR A 89 5.26 4.05 8.79
CA THR A 89 6.24 4.04 9.89
C THR A 89 7.57 4.70 9.54
N GLU A 90 8.05 4.56 8.30
CA GLU A 90 9.36 5.06 7.89
C GLU A 90 9.29 6.38 7.14
N VAL A 91 8.16 6.66 6.48
CA VAL A 91 7.98 7.84 5.63
C VAL A 91 7.02 8.86 6.26
N GLY A 92 6.10 8.44 7.12
CA GLY A 92 5.11 9.33 7.74
C GLY A 92 3.90 9.60 6.84
N CYS A 93 3.56 8.68 5.95
CA CYS A 93 2.31 8.73 5.19
C CYS A 93 1.11 8.38 6.08
N GLU A 94 -0.07 8.86 5.69
CA GLU A 94 -1.37 8.52 6.29
C GLU A 94 -2.25 7.85 5.22
N PHE A 95 -2.71 6.63 5.48
CA PHE A 95 -3.64 5.90 4.60
C PHE A 95 -4.98 5.71 5.32
N PRO A 96 -5.93 6.64 5.17
CA PRO A 96 -7.09 6.73 6.04
C PRO A 96 -8.22 5.75 5.69
N TRP A 97 -8.12 5.06 4.55
CA TRP A 97 -9.16 4.21 4.03
C TRP A 97 -8.57 2.97 3.34
N PRO A 98 -8.49 1.83 4.03
CA PRO A 98 -7.91 0.61 3.46
C PRO A 98 -8.81 0.06 2.33
N ASP A 99 -8.19 -0.56 1.32
CA ASP A 99 -8.91 -1.10 0.15
C ASP A 99 -9.84 -2.28 0.52
N SER A 100 -9.55 -2.95 1.65
CA SER A 100 -10.41 -3.98 2.24
C SER A 100 -11.87 -3.52 2.40
N ARG A 101 -12.11 -2.24 2.72
CA ARG A 101 -13.45 -1.65 2.88
C ARG A 101 -14.20 -1.44 1.57
N SER A 102 -13.50 -1.36 0.44
CA SER A 102 -14.11 -1.27 -0.90
C SER A 102 -14.46 -2.63 -1.49
N THR A 103 -13.85 -3.66 -0.93
CA THR A 103 -13.87 -4.99 -1.50
C THR A 103 -15.20 -5.67 -1.18
N ARG A 104 -16.03 -5.93 -2.20
CA ARG A 104 -17.27 -6.72 -2.05
C ARG A 104 -17.02 -8.24 -2.06
N ASN A 105 -15.87 -8.65 -2.57
CA ASN A 105 -15.37 -10.03 -2.54
C ASN A 105 -13.90 -10.00 -2.13
N PRO A 106 -13.51 -10.52 -0.95
CA PRO A 106 -12.15 -10.38 -0.40
C PRO A 106 -11.02 -10.80 -1.34
N ASN A 107 -11.30 -11.57 -2.39
CA ASN A 107 -10.31 -12.09 -3.33
C ASN A 107 -10.36 -11.39 -4.71
N SER A 108 -10.93 -10.18 -4.81
CA SER A 108 -10.90 -9.39 -6.05
C SER A 108 -9.97 -8.20 -5.93
N SER A 109 -9.04 -8.05 -6.87
CA SER A 109 -8.25 -6.81 -7.02
C SER A 109 -9.16 -5.66 -7.43
N GLY A 110 -9.09 -4.54 -6.71
CA GLY A 110 -9.70 -3.29 -7.13
C GLY A 110 -9.06 -2.76 -8.43
N GLY A 111 -9.84 -2.04 -9.23
CA GLY A 111 -9.26 -1.23 -10.32
C GLY A 111 -8.87 0.13 -9.76
N GLY A 112 -7.60 0.52 -9.86
CA GLY A 112 -7.15 1.81 -9.32
C GLY A 112 -5.65 1.88 -9.05
N VAL A 113 -5.29 2.76 -8.13
CA VAL A 113 -4.00 2.70 -7.42
C VAL A 113 -4.15 1.76 -6.23
N ASP A 114 -3.08 1.08 -5.86
CA ASP A 114 -3.13 0.10 -4.77
C ASP A 114 -3.28 0.80 -3.40
N LEU A 115 -2.57 1.92 -3.18
CA LEU A 115 -2.73 2.75 -1.98
C LEU A 115 -2.98 4.23 -2.33
N VAL A 116 -3.90 4.87 -1.60
CA VAL A 116 -4.15 6.31 -1.67
C VAL A 116 -4.21 6.93 -0.28
N GLY A 117 -3.47 8.02 -0.08
CA GLY A 117 -3.34 8.65 1.23
C GLY A 117 -2.82 10.08 1.18
N PHE A 118 -2.21 10.50 2.27
CA PHE A 118 -1.65 11.84 2.46
C PHE A 118 -0.20 11.77 2.93
N HIS A 119 0.58 12.77 2.55
CA HIS A 119 1.89 13.01 3.13
C HIS A 119 1.98 14.48 3.54
N ALA A 120 2.15 14.71 4.83
CA ALA A 120 2.27 16.03 5.42
C ALA A 120 3.76 16.38 5.57
N SER A 121 4.21 17.34 4.77
CA SER A 121 5.58 17.86 4.83
C SER A 121 5.54 19.39 5.01
N ASP A 122 6.02 20.17 4.05
CA ASP A 122 5.81 21.63 4.00
C ASP A 122 4.35 22.01 3.69
N ARG A 123 3.66 21.13 2.95
CA ARG A 123 2.23 21.12 2.68
C ARG A 123 1.71 19.68 2.68
N VAL A 124 0.40 19.52 2.72
CA VAL A 124 -0.26 18.22 2.60
C VAL A 124 -0.47 17.91 1.12
N ARG A 125 0.02 16.75 0.68
CA ARG A 125 -0.10 16.25 -0.71
C ARG A 125 -0.81 14.91 -0.73
N PHE A 126 -1.48 14.60 -1.84
CA PHE A 126 -1.96 13.23 -2.08
C PHE A 126 -0.77 12.29 -2.30
N VAL A 127 -0.88 11.09 -1.75
CA VAL A 127 0.02 9.97 -1.97
C VAL A 127 -0.70 8.95 -2.85
N PHE A 128 -0.03 8.49 -3.90
CA PHE A 128 -0.46 7.37 -4.72
C PHE A 128 0.64 6.31 -4.73
N ALA A 129 0.32 5.08 -4.35
CA ALA A 129 1.28 3.99 -4.40
C ALA A 129 0.78 2.81 -5.24
N GLU A 130 1.73 2.19 -5.92
CA GLU A 130 1.56 0.91 -6.61
C GLU A 130 2.46 -0.12 -5.94
N VAL A 131 1.89 -1.27 -5.61
CA VAL A 131 2.55 -2.37 -4.91
C VAL A 131 2.59 -3.59 -5.81
N LYS A 132 3.71 -4.32 -5.80
CA LYS A 132 3.81 -5.63 -6.44
C LYS A 132 4.45 -6.61 -5.48
N THR A 133 3.82 -7.76 -5.31
CA THR A 133 4.39 -8.90 -4.57
C THR A 133 4.91 -9.94 -5.56
N SER A 134 6.08 -10.51 -5.32
CA SER A 134 6.64 -11.55 -6.19
C SER A 134 7.49 -12.57 -5.47
N HIS A 135 7.39 -13.82 -5.90
CA HIS A 135 8.24 -14.95 -5.50
C HIS A 135 9.25 -15.37 -6.58
N GLN A 136 9.25 -14.69 -7.73
CA GLN A 136 10.08 -15.08 -8.86
C GLN A 136 11.56 -14.89 -8.51
N GLN A 137 12.38 -15.92 -8.73
CA GLN A 137 13.84 -15.84 -8.56
C GLN A 137 14.50 -15.10 -9.74
N ALA A 138 14.10 -13.85 -9.96
CA ALA A 138 14.53 -13.01 -11.06
C ALA A 138 14.62 -11.55 -10.60
N TRP A 139 15.66 -10.84 -11.03
CA TRP A 139 15.89 -9.44 -10.66
C TRP A 139 16.08 -8.59 -11.92
N PRO A 140 15.05 -7.86 -12.38
CA PRO A 140 13.72 -7.72 -11.77
C PRO A 140 12.74 -8.86 -12.09
N PRO A 141 11.73 -9.10 -11.21
CA PRO A 141 10.63 -9.99 -11.55
C PRO A 141 9.75 -9.42 -12.67
N GLY A 142 9.03 -10.30 -13.36
CA GLY A 142 8.21 -10.00 -14.53
C GLY A 142 7.15 -8.92 -14.28
N LEU A 143 6.64 -8.86 -13.05
CA LEU A 143 5.65 -7.88 -12.58
C LEU A 143 6.18 -6.43 -12.62
N LEU A 144 7.49 -6.20 -12.61
CA LEU A 144 8.03 -4.86 -12.84
C LEU A 144 8.32 -4.57 -14.31
N THR A 145 8.58 -5.59 -15.14
CA THR A 145 9.00 -5.44 -16.55
C THR A 145 7.85 -5.45 -17.53
N SER A 146 6.66 -5.93 -17.13
CA SER A 146 5.50 -6.02 -18.00
C SER A 146 5.17 -4.67 -18.64
N ARG A 147 5.05 -4.65 -19.97
CA ARG A 147 4.92 -3.40 -20.75
C ARG A 147 3.58 -2.69 -20.54
N SER A 148 2.50 -3.43 -20.28
CA SER A 148 1.15 -2.87 -20.17
C SER A 148 0.65 -2.80 -18.73
N HIS A 149 1.08 -3.72 -17.87
CA HIS A 149 0.58 -3.86 -16.49
C HIS A 149 1.70 -3.93 -15.46
N GLY A 150 2.94 -3.60 -15.84
CA GLY A 150 4.06 -3.64 -14.92
C GLY A 150 4.14 -2.36 -14.09
N LEU A 151 4.79 -2.47 -12.92
CA LEU A 151 4.99 -1.34 -12.01
C LEU A 151 5.47 -0.08 -12.74
N HIS A 152 6.41 -0.22 -13.70
CA HIS A 152 6.93 0.93 -14.45
C HIS A 152 5.87 1.65 -15.30
N SER A 153 4.99 0.93 -16.01
CA SER A 153 3.95 1.57 -16.82
C SER A 153 2.92 2.26 -15.93
N GLN A 154 2.57 1.63 -14.81
CA GLN A 154 1.64 2.18 -13.83
C GLN A 154 2.20 3.46 -13.20
N LEU A 155 3.44 3.48 -12.72
CA LEU A 155 4.04 4.69 -12.16
C LEU A 155 4.21 5.80 -13.21
N SER A 156 4.53 5.44 -14.44
CA SER A 156 4.62 6.42 -15.54
C SER A 156 3.25 7.05 -15.85
N GLY A 157 2.18 6.26 -15.81
CA GLY A 157 0.81 6.75 -15.96
C GLY A 157 0.39 7.70 -14.84
N LEU A 158 0.69 7.37 -13.58
CA LEU A 158 0.43 8.24 -12.44
C LEU A 158 1.20 9.56 -12.56
N ASN A 159 2.48 9.51 -12.89
CA ASN A 159 3.30 10.70 -13.11
C ASN A 159 2.80 11.56 -14.29
N ALA A 160 2.15 10.95 -15.28
CA ALA A 160 1.50 11.64 -16.39
C ALA A 160 0.09 12.19 -16.05
N GLY A 161 -0.39 12.00 -14.82
CA GLY A 161 -1.71 12.48 -14.39
C GLY A 161 -2.86 11.68 -14.99
N ASP A 162 -2.70 10.37 -15.16
CA ASP A 162 -3.78 9.50 -15.65
C ASP A 162 -5.01 9.50 -14.72
N ASP A 163 -6.09 8.90 -15.23
CA ASP A 163 -7.41 8.91 -14.59
C ASP A 163 -7.42 8.23 -13.21
N ARG A 164 -6.46 7.35 -12.89
CA ARG A 164 -6.46 6.61 -11.62
C ARG A 164 -6.29 7.56 -10.43
N SER A 165 -5.47 8.60 -10.56
CA SER A 165 -5.33 9.63 -9.52
C SER A 165 -6.67 10.34 -9.25
N ARG A 166 -7.43 10.67 -10.32
CA ARG A 166 -8.75 11.31 -10.18
C ARG A 166 -9.79 10.37 -9.58
N TRP A 167 -9.76 9.09 -9.95
CA TRP A 167 -10.63 8.07 -9.35
C TRP A 167 -10.34 7.86 -7.87
N ALA A 168 -9.06 7.84 -7.48
CA ALA A 168 -8.63 7.73 -6.09
C ALA A 168 -9.07 8.95 -5.26
N ILE A 169 -8.90 10.17 -5.78
CA ILE A 169 -9.36 11.40 -5.13
C ILE A 169 -10.90 11.40 -5.01
N ARG A 170 -11.62 11.02 -6.07
CA ARG A 170 -13.08 10.90 -6.04
C ARG A 170 -13.53 9.89 -4.98
N TYR A 171 -12.84 8.76 -4.90
CA TYR A 171 -13.12 7.73 -3.91
C TYR A 171 -12.94 8.24 -2.48
N LEU A 172 -11.81 8.89 -2.16
CA LEU A 172 -11.63 9.52 -0.85
C LEU A 172 -12.68 10.60 -0.58
N THR A 173 -13.04 11.40 -1.57
CA THR A 173 -14.10 12.43 -1.43
C THR A 173 -15.39 11.81 -0.90
N MET A 174 -15.85 10.71 -1.51
CA MET A 174 -17.10 10.03 -1.14
C MET A 174 -17.06 9.43 0.26
N ASN A 175 -15.88 9.18 0.81
CA ASN A 175 -15.68 8.51 2.10
C ASN A 175 -15.15 9.44 3.21
N SER A 176 -14.93 10.73 2.90
CA SER A 176 -14.32 11.70 3.81
C SER A 176 -15.27 12.35 4.80
N VAL A 177 -16.58 12.37 4.51
CA VAL A 177 -17.55 13.13 5.30
C VAL A 177 -17.69 12.52 6.70
N GLY A 178 -17.47 13.34 7.72
CA GLY A 178 -17.56 12.91 9.13
C GLY A 178 -16.37 12.09 9.61
N LYS A 179 -15.30 11.98 8.82
CA LYS A 179 -14.08 11.28 9.22
C LYS A 179 -13.04 12.24 9.80
N SER A 180 -12.24 11.72 10.74
CA SER A 180 -11.18 12.47 11.44
C SER A 180 -10.12 13.04 10.48
N TRP A 181 -9.90 12.37 9.35
CA TRP A 181 -8.91 12.74 8.32
C TRP A 181 -9.43 13.74 7.28
N LEU A 182 -10.67 14.26 7.44
CA LEU A 182 -11.25 15.22 6.49
C LEU A 182 -10.38 16.47 6.31
N ASP A 183 -9.71 16.94 7.37
CA ASP A 183 -8.84 18.12 7.28
C ASP A 183 -7.57 17.83 6.46
N SER A 184 -6.97 16.65 6.58
CA SER A 184 -5.86 16.20 5.72
C SER A 184 -6.32 16.14 4.26
N PHE A 185 -7.50 15.56 4.00
CA PHE A 185 -8.08 15.50 2.66
C PHE A 185 -8.31 16.90 2.05
N ARG A 186 -8.88 17.83 2.82
CA ARG A 186 -9.14 19.20 2.33
C ARG A 186 -7.85 19.92 1.98
N GLN A 187 -6.80 19.77 2.80
CA GLN A 187 -5.50 20.38 2.54
C GLN A 187 -4.84 19.77 1.30
N ALA A 188 -4.82 18.43 1.19
CA ALA A 188 -4.33 17.74 0.00
C ALA A 188 -5.08 18.15 -1.27
N LEU A 189 -6.40 18.31 -1.19
CA LEU A 189 -7.22 18.74 -2.30
C LEU A 189 -6.92 20.19 -2.72
N VAL A 190 -6.68 21.10 -1.77
CA VAL A 190 -6.26 22.48 -2.07
C VAL A 190 -4.94 22.48 -2.83
N THR A 191 -3.96 21.70 -2.38
CA THR A 191 -2.67 21.52 -3.07
C THR A 191 -2.88 21.00 -4.49
N TYR A 192 -3.63 19.92 -4.65
CA TYR A 192 -3.90 19.29 -5.95
C TYR A 192 -4.70 20.18 -6.92
N LEU A 193 -5.66 20.95 -6.42
CA LEU A 193 -6.42 21.90 -7.25
C LEU A 193 -5.56 23.08 -7.72
N SER A 194 -4.50 23.41 -6.97
CA SER A 194 -3.55 24.47 -7.34
C SER A 194 -2.59 23.98 -8.42
N ASP A 195 -2.10 22.73 -8.30
CA ASP A 195 -1.32 22.04 -9.32
C ASP A 195 -1.55 20.53 -9.21
N SER A 196 -2.08 19.91 -10.27
CA SER A 196 -2.40 18.47 -10.25
C SER A 196 -1.17 17.56 -10.31
N LEU A 197 0.03 18.11 -10.55
CA LEU A 197 1.30 17.40 -10.42
C LEU A 197 1.84 17.46 -8.98
N ASP A 198 1.21 18.20 -8.08
CA ASP A 198 1.68 18.35 -6.71
C ASP A 198 1.27 17.18 -5.80
N VAL A 199 1.89 16.04 -6.09
CA VAL A 199 1.57 14.73 -5.53
C VAL A 199 2.85 13.98 -5.16
N VAL A 200 2.69 12.91 -4.38
CA VAL A 200 3.76 11.98 -4.01
C VAL A 200 3.44 10.61 -4.57
N ILE A 201 4.38 9.99 -5.26
CA ILE A 201 4.20 8.68 -5.90
C ILE A 201 5.19 7.66 -5.33
N TYR A 202 4.70 6.50 -4.90
CA TYR A 202 5.53 5.38 -4.47
C TYR A 202 5.36 4.15 -5.37
N GLY A 203 6.48 3.53 -5.74
CA GLY A 203 6.50 2.18 -6.28
C GLY A 203 7.09 1.22 -5.28
N VAL A 204 6.30 0.27 -4.79
CA VAL A 204 6.74 -0.68 -3.78
C VAL A 204 6.80 -2.10 -4.35
N LEU A 205 7.91 -2.78 -4.12
CA LEU A 205 8.11 -4.18 -4.46
C LEU A 205 8.27 -4.99 -3.17
N ILE A 206 7.41 -5.97 -2.95
CA ILE A 206 7.60 -7.01 -1.95
C ILE A 206 8.17 -8.23 -2.66
N HIS A 207 9.41 -8.59 -2.36
CA HIS A 207 10.13 -9.63 -3.10
C HIS A 207 10.55 -10.75 -2.16
N ALA A 208 9.99 -11.94 -2.36
CA ALA A 208 10.27 -13.11 -1.54
C ALA A 208 11.63 -13.76 -1.88
N THR A 209 12.69 -12.94 -1.96
CA THR A 209 14.03 -13.29 -2.43
C THR A 209 15.11 -12.48 -1.71
N GLY A 210 16.38 -12.70 -2.02
CA GLY A 210 17.47 -11.88 -1.51
C GLY A 210 17.52 -10.47 -2.12
N PRO A 211 18.02 -9.45 -1.39
CA PRO A 211 18.14 -8.10 -1.90
C PRO A 211 19.01 -7.99 -3.16
N ASN A 212 18.51 -7.31 -4.18
CA ASN A 212 19.29 -6.98 -5.36
C ASN A 212 18.86 -5.64 -5.95
N GLN A 213 19.79 -4.70 -5.99
CA GLN A 213 19.59 -3.38 -6.58
C GLN A 213 19.14 -3.41 -8.05
N ALA A 214 19.34 -4.51 -8.78
CA ALA A 214 18.85 -4.68 -10.15
C ALA A 214 17.32 -4.61 -10.27
N ASP A 215 16.57 -4.90 -9.19
CA ASP A 215 15.11 -4.79 -9.18
C ASP A 215 14.63 -3.38 -9.56
N LEU A 216 15.23 -2.37 -8.91
CA LEU A 216 14.74 -1.01 -8.97
C LEU A 216 15.66 -0.05 -9.72
N ARG A 217 16.97 -0.34 -9.84
CA ARG A 217 17.95 0.60 -10.43
C ARG A 217 17.55 1.11 -11.81
N ALA A 218 17.25 0.21 -12.75
CA ALA A 218 16.90 0.60 -14.11
C ALA A 218 15.59 1.40 -14.16
N ARG A 219 14.67 1.14 -13.22
CA ARG A 219 13.35 1.77 -13.16
C ARG A 219 13.45 3.16 -12.58
N ALA A 220 14.19 3.31 -11.48
CA ALA A 220 14.51 4.61 -10.91
C ALA A 220 15.18 5.52 -11.94
N SER A 221 16.18 4.99 -12.66
CA SER A 221 16.87 5.74 -13.72
C SER A 221 15.94 6.13 -14.88
N SER A 222 15.03 5.25 -15.30
CA SER A 222 14.06 5.55 -16.37
C SER A 222 13.01 6.58 -15.91
N LEU A 223 12.42 6.40 -14.72
CA LEU A 223 11.39 7.29 -14.18
C LEU A 223 11.95 8.68 -13.86
N ALA A 224 13.20 8.78 -13.39
CA ALA A 224 13.85 10.06 -13.14
C ALA A 224 13.95 10.97 -14.37
N GLN A 225 13.88 10.40 -15.59
CA GLN A 225 13.89 11.19 -16.83
C GLN A 225 12.54 11.84 -17.15
N SER A 226 11.45 11.38 -16.52
CA SER A 226 10.08 11.83 -16.82
C SER A 226 9.37 12.49 -15.64
N VAL A 227 9.83 12.30 -14.41
CA VAL A 227 9.31 13.00 -13.24
C VAL A 227 9.52 14.50 -13.39
N LYS A 228 8.45 15.26 -13.15
CA LYS A 228 8.46 16.73 -13.20
C LYS A 228 8.12 17.26 -11.82
N GLU A 229 8.84 18.30 -11.40
CA GLU A 229 8.42 19.11 -10.26
C GLU A 229 6.99 19.66 -10.50
N PRO A 230 6.13 19.73 -9.47
CA PRO A 230 6.39 19.42 -8.06
C PRO A 230 6.21 17.94 -7.63
N THR A 231 6.01 17.00 -8.57
CA THR A 231 5.86 15.57 -8.24
C THR A 231 7.11 15.04 -7.55
N SER A 232 6.93 14.38 -6.41
CA SER A 232 7.99 13.58 -5.78
C SER A 232 7.75 12.10 -6.02
N MET A 233 8.80 11.33 -6.33
CA MET A 233 8.68 9.89 -6.54
C MET A 233 9.82 9.11 -5.92
N ALA A 234 9.50 7.99 -5.27
CA ALA A 234 10.49 7.05 -4.73
C ALA A 234 10.08 5.60 -4.94
N LEU A 235 11.07 4.73 -5.06
CA LEU A 235 10.88 3.28 -5.15
C LEU A 235 11.40 2.58 -3.90
N VAL A 236 10.66 1.60 -3.42
CA VAL A 236 11.03 0.80 -2.24
C VAL A 236 10.94 -0.67 -2.59
N ALA A 237 11.96 -1.45 -2.27
CA ALA A 237 11.89 -2.90 -2.27
C ALA A 237 12.01 -3.42 -0.84
N ILE A 238 11.12 -4.32 -0.46
CA ILE A 238 11.13 -5.02 0.83
C ILE A 238 11.35 -6.50 0.54
N TYR A 239 12.45 -7.03 1.05
CA TYR A 239 12.91 -8.39 0.86
C TYR A 239 12.67 -9.20 2.12
N LEU A 240 12.05 -10.36 1.98
CA LEU A 240 11.78 -11.31 3.06
C LEU A 240 11.62 -12.71 2.48
N THR A 241 11.62 -13.76 3.30
CA THR A 241 11.29 -15.10 2.76
C THR A 241 9.78 -15.29 2.65
N ALA A 242 9.33 -16.30 1.88
CA ALA A 242 7.91 -16.61 1.80
C ALA A 242 7.32 -17.01 3.16
N GLU A 243 8.11 -17.69 3.99
CA GLU A 243 7.74 -18.07 5.35
C GLU A 243 7.57 -16.84 6.23
N LEU A 244 8.48 -15.87 6.13
CA LEU A 244 8.36 -14.60 6.87
C LEU A 244 7.14 -13.80 6.41
N LEU A 245 6.86 -13.75 5.11
CA LEU A 245 5.65 -13.09 4.58
C LEU A 245 4.37 -13.69 5.19
N ALA A 246 4.30 -15.02 5.28
CA ALA A 246 3.17 -15.70 5.93
C ALA A 246 3.08 -15.43 7.44
N GLN A 247 4.22 -15.37 8.14
CA GLN A 247 4.27 -15.04 9.56
C GLN A 247 3.78 -13.61 9.85
N VAL A 248 4.09 -12.64 8.98
CA VAL A 248 3.61 -11.26 9.13
C VAL A 248 2.08 -11.20 9.09
N ALA A 249 1.43 -12.00 8.25
CA ALA A 249 -0.03 -12.01 8.11
C ALA A 249 -0.78 -12.66 9.28
N ASP A 250 -0.15 -13.60 10.00
CA ASP A 250 -0.81 -14.45 11.01
C ASP A 250 -2.12 -15.07 10.49
N ALA A 251 -2.06 -15.55 9.25
CA ALA A 251 -3.17 -16.15 8.52
C ALA A 251 -2.62 -17.06 7.42
N SER A 252 -3.49 -17.91 6.86
CA SER A 252 -3.09 -18.67 5.67
C SER A 252 -2.89 -17.72 4.49
N VAL A 253 -1.73 -17.80 3.83
CA VAL A 253 -1.46 -17.00 2.62
C VAL A 253 -1.66 -17.85 1.38
N VAL A 254 -2.55 -17.40 0.49
CA VAL A 254 -2.76 -18.01 -0.81
C VAL A 254 -1.74 -17.43 -1.77
N LEU A 255 -0.83 -18.28 -2.24
CA LEU A 255 0.16 -17.89 -3.24
C LEU A 255 -0.50 -17.76 -4.60
N GLU A 256 -0.20 -16.68 -5.31
CA GLU A 256 -0.69 -16.51 -6.66
C GLU A 256 0.12 -17.45 -7.57
N THR A 257 -0.49 -18.54 -8.03
CA THR A 257 0.15 -19.40 -9.03
C THR A 257 0.29 -18.60 -10.31
N ALA A 258 1.54 -18.30 -10.70
CA ALA A 258 1.84 -17.64 -11.96
C ALA A 258 1.09 -18.31 -13.11
N ALA A 259 0.19 -17.56 -13.76
CA ALA A 259 -0.42 -17.94 -15.02
C ALA A 259 0.60 -17.89 -16.16
#